data_AF-A0AAV2TVE7-F1
#
_entry.id   AF-A0AAV2TVE7-F1
#
_cell.length_a   1.000
_cell.length_b   1.000
_cell.length_c   1.000
_cell.angle_alpha   90.00
_cell.angle_beta   90.00
_cell.angle_gamma   90.00
#
_symmetry.space_group_name_H-M   'P 1'
#
loop_
_entity.id
_entity.type
_entity.pdbx_description
1 polymer ?
#
loop_
_entity_poly.entity_id
_entity_poly.type
_entity_poly.pdbx_seq_one_letter_code
_entity_poly.pdbx_strand_id
1 'polypeptide(L)'
;MIQAKELCLHAFNFAVESVRSERLVDKSVRLSGSFLCVKEKKYLIKGRLVLFSFGKAALGMTRTLVENLWDKLETVICCIPKPEEDDYANTGSWFGSTAKIEDISQKIKIFYGSRANLPTDEVVRGSELMFNTAKGLTEDDLLLVCITGGGSALLTLPKQFGQGRLALEDLLSTIKLVSGAGADICELNSVRSCLDELKAGGLAIAAHPAQVVSLIISDVIGDPIQYIASGPTVVTNQGCLSDRINRCLDVLEKYSLLDKIPTKILQFLSSQKDLGGGLDSSTCRVDNWVLGNNRVALDAAAYNIALLGRSGGDEHKSPSSSRTPPDGSYFVDETGGVAFKPSILFPVLITAALQGSATEQGKRIAELLWLTGFHLSWVSENHILSQRSHSPWYERMRFLVNQTAGCTEQPSADTEETLSLFRACDNAVENAFENKKPVRPFGVCMLFGGEANVEVEKSTAVTRANGGRCSHLALVVATRWYELRSEMCTMMTPLQRATVGLLAGASDGLDGPRAGGGGAWVQALPEPTIRTQDEYREAIKAVCETDSYTFLQRYQPSSVIKSRLTGTNVMDIFLGLVFIDNQK
;
A
#
# COMPACT_ATOMS: atom_id res chain seq x y z
N MET A 1 14.14 -11.45 -26.11
CA MET A 1 14.03 -10.35 -25.13
C MET A 1 12.64 -10.40 -24.55
N ILE A 2 12.49 -10.54 -23.24
CA ILE A 2 11.20 -10.32 -22.57
C ILE A 2 10.77 -8.89 -22.94
N GLN A 3 9.53 -8.70 -23.41
CA GLN A 3 9.06 -7.35 -23.73
C GLN A 3 9.05 -6.53 -22.43
N ALA A 4 9.56 -5.29 -22.44
CA ALA A 4 9.69 -4.44 -21.25
C ALA A 4 8.45 -4.44 -20.33
N LYS A 5 7.28 -4.36 -20.94
CA LYS A 5 5.98 -4.47 -20.30
C LYS A 5 5.80 -5.79 -19.54
N GLU A 6 6.13 -6.93 -20.15
CA GLU A 6 5.99 -8.26 -19.54
C GLU A 6 6.92 -8.40 -18.33
N LEU A 7 8.14 -7.84 -18.40
CA LEU A 7 9.06 -7.82 -17.27
C LEU A 7 8.48 -7.04 -16.10
N CYS A 8 8.02 -5.80 -16.33
CA CYS A 8 7.41 -4.98 -15.28
C CYS A 8 6.12 -5.61 -14.75
N LEU A 9 5.28 -6.18 -15.62
CA LEU A 9 4.05 -6.84 -15.21
C LEU A 9 4.34 -8.10 -14.36
N HIS A 10 5.36 -8.88 -14.71
CA HIS A 10 5.79 -10.02 -13.91
C HIS A 10 6.31 -9.56 -12.54
N ALA A 11 7.16 -8.53 -12.49
CA ALA A 11 7.66 -7.97 -11.24
C ALA A 11 6.52 -7.41 -10.35
N PHE A 12 5.56 -6.69 -10.93
CA PHE A 12 4.37 -6.20 -10.23
C PHE A 12 3.52 -7.35 -9.68
N ASN A 13 3.26 -8.39 -10.49
CA ASN A 13 2.52 -9.56 -10.04
C ASN A 13 3.25 -10.29 -8.91
N PHE A 14 4.57 -10.42 -9.00
CA PHE A 14 5.39 -11.00 -7.94
C PHE A 14 5.34 -10.17 -6.64
N ALA A 15 5.36 -8.84 -6.77
CA ALA A 15 5.21 -7.90 -5.67
C ALA A 15 3.89 -8.12 -4.93
N VAL A 16 2.77 -8.06 -5.64
CA VAL A 16 1.42 -8.26 -5.09
C VAL A 16 1.28 -9.64 -4.47
N GLU A 17 1.75 -10.68 -5.16
CA GLU A 17 1.69 -12.05 -4.66
C GLU A 17 2.51 -12.23 -3.38
N SER A 18 3.63 -11.51 -3.22
CA SER A 18 4.47 -11.60 -2.02
C SER A 18 3.79 -11.07 -0.75
N VAL A 19 2.84 -10.14 -0.91
CA VAL A 19 2.09 -9.48 0.16
C VAL A 19 0.64 -9.94 0.24
N ARG A 20 0.30 -11.07 -0.38
CA ARG A 20 -1.00 -11.71 -0.16
C ARG A 20 -1.19 -12.08 1.30
N SER A 21 -2.38 -11.81 1.80
CA SER A 21 -2.71 -11.95 3.22
C SER A 21 -2.45 -13.36 3.75
N GLU A 22 -2.75 -14.40 2.97
CA GLU A 22 -2.48 -15.79 3.35
C GLU A 22 -0.98 -16.07 3.49
N ARG A 23 -0.19 -15.64 2.50
CA ARG A 23 1.26 -15.87 2.48
C ARG A 23 1.99 -15.12 3.59
N LEU A 24 1.55 -13.90 3.91
CA LEU A 24 2.12 -13.11 4.99
C LEU A 24 1.90 -13.79 6.35
N VAL A 25 0.70 -14.34 6.57
CA VAL A 25 0.39 -15.10 7.79
C VAL A 25 1.19 -16.39 7.84
N ASP A 26 1.19 -17.20 6.77
CA ASP A 26 1.88 -18.49 6.72
C ASP A 26 3.39 -18.37 6.99
N LYS A 27 4.01 -17.31 6.46
CA LYS A 27 5.43 -17.01 6.73
C LYS A 27 5.68 -16.54 8.17
N SER A 28 4.73 -15.84 8.77
CA SER A 28 4.95 -15.10 10.01
C SER A 28 4.43 -15.81 11.25
N VAL A 29 3.46 -16.72 11.12
CA VAL A 29 2.75 -17.32 12.26
C VAL A 29 2.90 -18.82 12.23
N ARG A 30 3.41 -19.41 13.32
CA ARG A 30 3.57 -20.86 13.46
C ARG A 30 3.16 -21.32 14.85
N LEU A 31 2.58 -22.51 14.94
CA LEU A 31 2.30 -23.18 16.22
C LEU A 31 3.40 -24.20 16.51
N SER A 32 3.99 -24.13 17.70
CA SER A 32 4.99 -25.08 18.17
C SER A 32 4.62 -25.55 19.58
N GLY A 33 3.88 -26.67 19.66
CA GLY A 33 3.34 -27.18 20.91
C GLY A 33 2.33 -26.20 21.51
N SER A 34 2.64 -25.63 22.67
CA SER A 34 1.82 -24.61 23.35
C SER A 34 2.24 -23.18 23.05
N PHE A 35 3.18 -22.96 22.14
CA PHE A 35 3.66 -21.62 21.78
C PHE A 35 3.14 -21.19 20.41
N LEU A 36 2.46 -20.04 20.36
CA LEU A 36 2.23 -19.28 19.14
C LEU A 36 3.48 -18.45 18.85
N CYS A 37 4.13 -18.70 17.72
CA CYS A 37 5.28 -17.94 17.26
C CYS A 37 4.81 -16.92 16.23
N VAL A 38 5.07 -15.64 16.46
CA VAL A 38 4.87 -14.56 15.48
C VAL A 38 6.22 -13.93 15.19
N LYS A 39 6.71 -14.12 13.96
CA LYS A 39 8.11 -13.87 13.58
C LYS A 39 9.04 -14.52 14.62
N GLU A 40 9.91 -13.73 15.26
CA GLU A 40 10.86 -14.20 16.25
C GLU A 40 10.28 -14.31 17.68
N LYS A 41 9.09 -13.74 17.94
CA LYS A 41 8.52 -13.69 19.29
C LYS A 41 7.60 -14.88 19.56
N LYS A 42 7.69 -15.44 20.77
CA LYS A 42 6.90 -16.59 21.22
C LYS A 42 5.90 -16.18 22.30
N TYR A 43 4.69 -16.68 22.17
CA TYR A 43 3.59 -16.46 23.11
C TYR A 43 3.09 -17.79 23.64
N LEU A 44 3.10 -17.96 24.96
CA LEU A 44 2.58 -19.16 25.60
C LEU A 44 1.04 -19.11 25.63
N ILE A 45 0.39 -20.12 25.06
CA ILE A 45 -1.06 -20.32 25.15
C ILE A 45 -1.33 -21.16 26.40
N LYS A 46 -1.82 -20.52 27.47
CA LYS A 46 -2.20 -21.19 28.73
C LYS A 46 -3.69 -21.49 28.77
N GLY A 47 -4.50 -20.48 28.47
CA GLY A 47 -5.95 -20.54 28.42
C GLY A 47 -6.45 -20.54 26.97
N ARG A 48 -7.42 -19.68 26.72
CA ARG A 48 -8.17 -19.63 25.48
C ARG A 48 -7.41 -18.84 24.41
N LEU A 49 -7.46 -19.34 23.18
CA LEU A 49 -7.00 -18.60 22.01
C LEU A 49 -8.21 -18.11 21.22
N VAL A 50 -8.39 -16.79 21.18
CA VAL A 50 -9.49 -16.13 20.47
C VAL A 50 -8.94 -15.35 19.29
N LEU A 51 -9.60 -15.45 18.13
CA LEU A 51 -9.23 -14.75 16.91
C LEU A 51 -10.28 -13.72 16.51
N PHE A 52 -9.90 -12.45 16.45
CA PHE A 52 -10.70 -11.40 15.80
C PHE A 52 -10.07 -11.02 14.48
N SER A 53 -10.89 -10.82 13.45
CA SER A 53 -10.40 -10.39 12.15
C SER A 53 -11.32 -9.37 11.53
N PHE A 54 -10.77 -8.26 11.04
CA PHE A 54 -11.56 -7.22 10.39
C PHE A 54 -10.75 -6.45 9.35
N GLY A 55 -11.43 -6.09 8.27
CA GLY A 55 -10.81 -5.42 7.11
C GLY A 55 -11.09 -6.14 5.79
N LYS A 56 -10.78 -5.48 4.68
CA LYS A 56 -11.07 -5.97 3.32
C LYS A 56 -10.30 -7.24 2.95
N ALA A 57 -9.05 -7.37 3.39
CA ALA A 57 -8.17 -8.50 3.10
C ALA A 57 -8.09 -9.49 4.28
N ALA A 58 -8.92 -9.31 5.31
CA ALA A 58 -8.81 -10.06 6.55
C ALA A 58 -9.28 -11.52 6.42
N LEU A 59 -10.05 -11.86 5.37
CA LEU A 59 -10.51 -13.22 5.10
C LEU A 59 -9.35 -14.19 4.84
N GLY A 60 -8.38 -13.81 4.01
CA GLY A 60 -7.22 -14.67 3.73
C GLY A 60 -6.37 -14.94 4.98
N MET A 61 -6.18 -13.91 5.80
CA MET A 61 -5.52 -14.07 7.11
C MET A 61 -6.28 -15.04 8.01
N THR A 62 -7.60 -14.86 8.11
CA THR A 62 -8.48 -15.69 8.93
C THR A 62 -8.41 -17.14 8.51
N ARG A 63 -8.58 -17.42 7.22
CA ARG A 63 -8.56 -18.79 6.69
C ARG A 63 -7.26 -19.51 7.04
N THR A 64 -6.13 -18.85 6.79
CA THR A 64 -4.80 -19.42 7.07
C THR A 64 -4.61 -19.70 8.55
N LEU A 65 -5.03 -18.79 9.43
CA LEU A 65 -4.95 -19.00 10.88
C LEU A 65 -5.89 -20.09 11.37
N VAL A 66 -7.11 -20.16 10.84
CA VAL A 66 -8.09 -21.20 11.17
C VAL A 66 -7.56 -22.57 10.77
N GLU A 67 -7.01 -22.70 9.55
CA GLU A 67 -6.38 -23.93 9.08
C GLU A 67 -5.19 -24.35 9.96
N ASN A 68 -4.33 -23.40 10.35
CA ASN A 68 -3.10 -23.68 11.10
C ASN A 68 -3.30 -23.84 12.61
N LEU A 69 -4.35 -23.26 13.19
CA LEU A 69 -4.57 -23.15 14.64
C LEU A 69 -5.90 -23.77 15.12
N TRP A 70 -6.62 -24.49 14.26
CA TRP A 70 -7.96 -25.03 14.52
C TRP A 70 -8.14 -25.65 15.91
N ASP A 71 -7.21 -26.53 16.29
CA ASP A 71 -7.28 -27.31 17.52
C ASP A 71 -7.13 -26.46 18.80
N LYS A 72 -6.49 -25.30 18.67
CA LYS A 72 -6.26 -24.36 19.79
C LYS A 72 -7.29 -23.22 19.83
N LEU A 73 -7.91 -22.89 18.69
CA LEU A 73 -8.89 -21.82 18.60
C LEU A 73 -10.18 -22.17 19.33
N GLU A 74 -10.60 -21.30 20.24
CA GLU A 74 -11.89 -21.40 20.92
C GLU A 74 -13.00 -20.70 20.14
N THR A 75 -12.74 -19.48 19.68
CA THR A 75 -13.73 -18.66 18.99
C THR A 75 -13.04 -17.76 17.97
N VAL A 76 -13.69 -17.60 16.82
CA VAL A 76 -13.29 -16.75 15.71
C VAL A 76 -14.44 -15.80 15.40
N ILE A 77 -14.18 -14.50 15.42
CA ILE A 77 -15.15 -13.47 15.01
C ILE A 77 -14.55 -12.66 13.88
N CYS A 78 -15.28 -12.52 12.78
CA CYS A 78 -14.83 -11.84 11.58
C CYS A 78 -15.83 -10.77 11.13
N CYS A 79 -15.33 -9.57 10.82
CA CYS A 79 -16.09 -8.53 10.14
C CYS A 79 -15.41 -8.20 8.81
N ILE A 80 -15.99 -8.65 7.69
CA ILE A 80 -15.39 -8.57 6.35
C ILE A 80 -16.40 -8.03 5.34
N PRO A 81 -15.98 -7.55 4.16
CA PRO A 81 -16.92 -7.14 3.12
C PRO A 81 -17.81 -8.29 2.68
N LYS A 82 -19.04 -7.99 2.27
CA LYS A 82 -19.91 -9.00 1.66
C LYS A 82 -19.26 -9.57 0.37
N PRO A 83 -19.18 -10.90 0.22
CA PRO A 83 -18.70 -11.55 -1.01
C PRO A 83 -19.68 -11.38 -2.18
N GLU A 84 -19.16 -11.24 -3.39
CA GLU A 84 -19.90 -11.20 -4.68
C GLU A 84 -19.71 -12.53 -5.45
N GLU A 85 -20.49 -12.79 -6.51
CA GLU A 85 -20.49 -14.07 -7.26
C GLU A 85 -19.09 -14.57 -7.66
N ASP A 86 -18.21 -13.66 -8.08
CA ASP A 86 -16.83 -13.97 -8.46
C ASP A 86 -15.93 -14.36 -7.27
N ASP A 87 -16.24 -13.90 -6.06
CA ASP A 87 -15.52 -14.31 -4.85
C ASP A 87 -15.83 -15.78 -4.51
N TYR A 88 -17.04 -16.24 -4.85
CA TYR A 88 -17.45 -17.62 -4.60
C TYR A 88 -16.81 -18.63 -5.55
N ALA A 89 -16.46 -18.22 -6.78
CA ALA A 89 -15.83 -19.06 -7.78
C ALA A 89 -14.44 -19.57 -7.37
N ASN A 90 -13.75 -18.85 -6.49
CA ASN A 90 -12.48 -19.25 -5.87
C ASN A 90 -12.64 -19.88 -4.47
N THR A 91 -13.86 -20.00 -3.95
CA THR A 91 -14.14 -20.54 -2.61
C THR A 91 -14.77 -21.93 -2.69
N GLY A 92 -14.00 -22.94 -3.06
CA GLY A 92 -14.32 -24.28 -2.60
C GLY A 92 -14.20 -24.28 -1.07
N SER A 93 -15.31 -24.37 -0.34
CA SER A 93 -15.43 -24.32 1.14
C SER A 93 -14.57 -23.24 1.82
N TRP A 94 -15.20 -22.21 2.38
CA TRP A 94 -14.51 -21.08 3.04
C TRP A 94 -13.44 -21.49 4.07
N PHE A 95 -13.60 -22.70 4.63
CA PHE A 95 -12.65 -23.39 5.48
C PHE A 95 -12.53 -24.83 4.93
N GLY A 96 -11.32 -25.35 4.73
CA GLY A 96 -11.08 -26.66 4.09
C GLY A 96 -11.85 -27.85 4.72
N SER A 97 -11.77 -29.01 4.08
CA SER A 97 -12.57 -30.22 4.35
C SER A 97 -12.32 -30.94 5.70
N THR A 98 -11.65 -30.29 6.65
CA THR A 98 -11.15 -30.92 7.89
C THR A 98 -12.12 -30.81 9.07
N ALA A 99 -13.05 -29.85 9.09
CA ALA A 99 -14.01 -29.67 10.16
C ALA A 99 -15.45 -29.95 9.72
N LYS A 100 -16.27 -30.54 10.60
CA LYS A 100 -17.71 -30.69 10.34
C LYS A 100 -18.36 -29.30 10.27
N ILE A 101 -19.31 -29.11 9.36
CA ILE A 101 -20.02 -27.83 9.16
C ILE A 101 -20.63 -27.31 10.47
N GLU A 102 -21.11 -28.22 11.32
CA GLU A 102 -21.68 -27.90 12.63
C GLU A 102 -20.63 -27.28 13.58
N ASP A 103 -19.42 -27.85 13.66
CA ASP A 103 -18.32 -27.34 14.49
C ASP A 103 -17.84 -25.95 14.02
N ILE A 104 -17.83 -25.73 12.70
CA ILE A 104 -17.49 -24.45 12.09
C ILE A 104 -18.50 -23.38 12.50
N SER A 105 -19.79 -23.69 12.45
CA SER A 105 -20.86 -22.74 12.78
C SER A 105 -20.88 -22.31 14.25
N GLN A 106 -20.32 -23.14 15.15
CA GLN A 106 -20.24 -22.83 16.58
C GLN A 106 -19.01 -21.98 16.92
N LYS A 107 -17.85 -22.29 16.33
CA LYS A 107 -16.59 -21.55 16.61
C LYS A 107 -16.44 -20.27 15.79
N ILE A 108 -16.95 -20.22 14.57
CA ILE A 108 -16.71 -19.11 13.63
C ILE A 108 -17.98 -18.29 13.43
N LYS A 109 -17.88 -16.99 13.68
CA LYS A 109 -18.96 -16.02 13.48
C LYS A 109 -18.51 -14.94 12.50
N ILE A 110 -19.17 -14.90 11.34
CA ILE A 110 -18.86 -13.95 10.27
C ILE A 110 -19.97 -12.92 10.17
N PHE A 111 -19.60 -11.66 10.12
CA PHE A 111 -20.46 -10.50 9.93
C PHE A 111 -20.02 -9.76 8.67
N TYR A 112 -20.98 -9.35 7.85
CA TYR A 112 -20.70 -8.69 6.60
C TYR A 112 -20.89 -7.17 6.67
N GLY A 113 -19.89 -6.44 6.19
CA GLY A 113 -19.93 -5.00 6.00
C GLY A 113 -20.07 -4.58 4.54
N SER A 114 -20.29 -3.29 4.34
CA SER A 114 -20.34 -2.68 3.01
C SER A 114 -18.95 -2.58 2.38
N ARG A 115 -18.87 -2.72 1.05
CA ARG A 115 -17.65 -2.41 0.27
C ARG A 115 -17.37 -0.90 0.19
N ALA A 116 -18.38 -0.07 0.45
CA ALA A 116 -18.30 1.39 0.37
C ALA A 116 -17.57 2.07 1.55
N ASN A 117 -16.76 1.33 2.32
CA ASN A 117 -16.02 1.84 3.50
C ASN A 117 -16.91 2.56 4.54
N LEU A 118 -18.18 2.13 4.67
CA LEU A 118 -19.10 2.64 5.69
C LEU A 118 -19.57 1.48 6.60
N PRO A 119 -19.60 1.68 7.92
CA PRO A 119 -20.17 0.72 8.86
C PRO A 119 -21.66 0.42 8.58
N THR A 120 -22.07 -0.80 8.92
CA THR A 120 -23.45 -1.30 8.84
C THR A 120 -23.89 -1.82 10.20
N ASP A 121 -25.19 -2.00 10.43
CA ASP A 121 -25.71 -2.60 11.67
C ASP A 121 -25.19 -4.02 11.91
N GLU A 122 -24.92 -4.76 10.83
CA GLU A 122 -24.31 -6.09 10.93
C GLU A 122 -22.88 -6.02 11.46
N VAL A 123 -22.07 -5.06 11.00
CA VAL A 123 -20.74 -4.80 11.58
C VAL A 123 -20.83 -4.36 13.03
N VAL A 124 -21.83 -3.54 13.40
CA VAL A 124 -22.04 -3.13 14.80
C VAL A 124 -22.32 -4.33 15.69
N ARG A 125 -23.17 -5.27 15.25
CA ARG A 125 -23.43 -6.54 15.97
C ARG A 125 -22.16 -7.37 16.13
N GLY A 126 -21.35 -7.50 15.08
CA GLY A 126 -20.08 -8.21 15.14
C GLY A 126 -19.07 -7.55 16.09
N SER A 127 -18.99 -6.22 16.03
CA SER A 127 -18.11 -5.41 16.88
C SER A 127 -18.52 -5.46 18.35
N GLU A 128 -19.82 -5.46 18.64
CA GLU A 128 -20.35 -5.64 20.00
C GLU A 128 -20.03 -7.04 20.55
N LEU A 129 -20.15 -8.08 19.72
CA LEU A 129 -19.74 -9.42 20.12
C LEU A 129 -18.24 -9.52 20.38
N MET A 130 -17.39 -8.92 19.54
CA MET A 130 -15.95 -8.82 19.78
C MET A 130 -15.65 -8.11 21.10
N PHE A 131 -16.29 -6.97 21.36
CA PHE A 131 -16.12 -6.19 22.58
C PHE A 131 -16.49 -7.00 23.83
N ASN A 132 -17.65 -7.64 23.84
CA ASN A 132 -18.10 -8.45 24.98
C ASN A 132 -17.22 -9.70 25.18
N THR A 133 -16.76 -10.32 24.10
CA THR A 133 -15.83 -11.45 24.17
C THR A 133 -14.48 -11.00 24.75
N ALA A 134 -13.95 -9.85 24.31
CA ALA A 134 -12.71 -9.27 24.85
C ALA A 134 -12.80 -9.01 26.36
N LYS A 135 -13.90 -8.41 26.82
CA LYS A 135 -14.13 -8.13 28.25
C LYS A 135 -14.16 -9.37 29.14
N GLY A 136 -14.46 -10.53 28.56
CA GLY A 136 -14.47 -11.80 29.27
C GLY A 136 -13.10 -12.49 29.35
N LEU A 137 -12.05 -11.94 28.72
CA LEU A 137 -10.73 -12.55 28.69
C LEU A 137 -9.96 -12.32 30.00
N THR A 138 -9.09 -13.27 30.31
CA THR A 138 -8.29 -13.33 31.55
C THR A 138 -6.80 -13.29 31.24
N GLU A 139 -5.96 -13.25 32.26
CA GLU A 139 -4.50 -13.14 32.10
C GLU A 139 -3.84 -14.36 31.43
N ASP A 140 -4.52 -15.51 31.42
CA ASP A 140 -4.05 -16.73 30.76
C ASP A 140 -4.49 -16.83 29.30
N ASP A 141 -5.41 -15.96 28.86
CA ASP A 141 -5.94 -15.95 27.51
C ASP A 141 -5.07 -15.14 26.54
N LEU A 142 -5.13 -15.51 25.26
CA LEU A 142 -4.48 -14.80 24.17
C LEU A 142 -5.53 -14.37 23.14
N LEU A 143 -5.57 -13.07 22.86
CA LEU A 143 -6.35 -12.48 21.77
C LEU A 143 -5.45 -12.20 20.56
N LEU A 144 -5.68 -12.94 19.48
CA LEU A 144 -5.04 -12.70 18.19
C LEU A 144 -5.95 -11.81 17.33
N VAL A 145 -5.43 -10.71 16.79
CA VAL A 145 -6.22 -9.70 16.06
C VAL A 145 -5.65 -9.50 14.65
N CYS A 146 -6.40 -9.84 13.61
CA CYS A 146 -6.03 -9.55 12.22
C CYS A 146 -6.64 -8.22 11.78
N ILE A 147 -5.80 -7.29 11.37
CA ILE A 147 -6.17 -5.93 10.96
C ILE A 147 -5.70 -5.69 9.54
N THR A 148 -6.60 -5.32 8.65
CA THR A 148 -6.25 -4.86 7.30
C THR A 148 -6.95 -3.55 6.95
N GLY A 149 -6.61 -3.00 5.78
CA GLY A 149 -7.30 -1.86 5.19
C GLY A 149 -8.83 -1.96 5.19
N GLY A 150 -9.50 -0.82 5.37
CA GLY A 150 -10.95 -0.73 5.58
C GLY A 150 -11.43 -1.10 7.00
N GLY A 151 -10.51 -1.46 7.90
CA GLY A 151 -10.84 -1.86 9.27
C GLY A 151 -11.65 -0.83 10.08
N SER A 152 -11.48 0.48 9.85
CA SER A 152 -12.27 1.50 10.56
C SER A 152 -13.78 1.39 10.31
N ALA A 153 -14.18 0.89 9.13
CA ALA A 153 -15.58 0.66 8.78
C ALA A 153 -16.08 -0.71 9.23
N LEU A 154 -15.17 -1.70 9.30
CA LEU A 154 -15.46 -3.10 9.64
C LEU A 154 -15.27 -3.42 11.14
N LEU A 155 -14.76 -2.48 11.93
CA LEU A 155 -14.75 -2.51 13.39
C LEU A 155 -15.33 -1.19 13.91
N THR A 156 -16.63 -1.18 14.16
CA THR A 156 -17.35 0.00 14.64
C THR A 156 -18.34 -0.39 15.70
N LEU A 157 -18.17 0.19 16.88
CA LEU A 157 -19.09 0.07 17.99
C LEU A 157 -19.38 1.47 18.53
N PRO A 158 -20.52 2.08 18.15
CA PRO A 158 -20.87 3.41 18.61
C PRO A 158 -20.82 3.51 20.14
N LYS A 159 -20.30 4.63 20.64
CA LYS A 159 -20.04 4.83 22.07
C LYS A 159 -21.30 4.83 22.92
N GLN A 160 -21.20 4.34 24.15
CA GLN A 160 -22.26 4.39 25.13
C GLN A 160 -22.28 5.76 25.83
N PHE A 161 -23.43 6.44 25.78
CA PHE A 161 -23.69 7.73 26.39
C PHE A 161 -24.76 7.58 27.48
N GLY A 162 -24.37 7.71 28.76
CA GLY A 162 -25.31 7.60 29.88
C GLY A 162 -26.06 6.25 29.86
N GLN A 163 -27.38 6.29 29.66
CA GLN A 163 -28.23 5.09 29.67
C GLN A 163 -28.37 4.37 28.31
N GLY A 164 -27.78 4.86 27.22
CA GLY A 164 -27.96 4.27 25.89
C GLY A 164 -26.73 4.35 25.00
N ARG A 165 -26.76 3.62 23.87
CA ARG A 165 -25.71 3.67 22.85
C ARG A 165 -26.00 4.78 21.83
N LEU A 166 -24.96 5.45 21.34
CA LEU A 166 -25.07 6.34 20.18
C LEU A 166 -25.67 5.59 18.99
N ALA A 167 -26.64 6.19 18.31
CA ALA A 167 -27.20 5.62 17.10
C ALA A 167 -26.14 5.59 15.98
N LEU A 168 -26.15 4.55 15.14
CA LEU A 168 -25.19 4.44 14.05
C LEU A 168 -25.36 5.60 13.06
N GLU A 169 -26.59 6.04 12.83
CA GLU A 169 -26.92 7.16 11.93
C GLU A 169 -26.31 8.49 12.41
N ASP A 170 -26.29 8.73 13.72
CA ASP A 170 -25.69 9.92 14.32
C ASP A 170 -24.15 9.91 14.16
N LEU A 171 -23.53 8.74 14.33
CA LEU A 171 -22.10 8.56 14.06
C LEU A 171 -21.78 8.78 12.58
N LEU A 172 -22.54 8.17 11.67
CA LEU A 172 -22.32 8.27 10.23
C LEU A 172 -22.54 9.69 9.71
N SER A 173 -23.57 10.39 10.18
CA SER A 173 -23.84 11.79 9.79
C SER A 173 -22.71 12.71 10.24
N THR A 174 -22.20 12.55 11.47
CA THR A 174 -21.05 13.29 11.99
C THR A 174 -19.79 13.03 11.15
N ILE A 175 -19.48 11.77 10.86
CA ILE A 175 -18.33 11.40 10.03
C ILE A 175 -18.44 12.01 8.63
N LYS A 176 -19.64 12.00 8.02
CA LYS A 176 -19.89 12.60 6.70
C LYS A 176 -19.72 14.12 6.72
N LEU A 177 -20.16 14.80 7.78
CA LEU A 177 -19.97 16.25 7.93
C LEU A 177 -18.48 16.61 8.02
N VAL A 178 -17.73 15.92 8.89
CA VAL A 178 -16.29 16.16 9.08
C VAL A 178 -15.51 15.86 7.79
N SER A 179 -15.75 14.70 7.17
CA SER A 179 -15.11 14.34 5.90
C SER A 179 -15.51 15.27 4.76
N GLY A 180 -16.78 15.67 4.69
CA GLY A 180 -17.29 16.60 3.67
C GLY A 180 -16.74 18.03 3.81
N ALA A 181 -16.28 18.41 5.00
CA ALA A 181 -15.63 19.68 5.26
C ALA A 181 -14.14 19.70 4.84
N GLY A 182 -13.60 18.56 4.37
CA GLY A 182 -12.20 18.45 3.94
C GLY A 182 -11.22 18.18 5.09
N ALA A 183 -11.69 17.59 6.19
CA ALA A 183 -10.82 17.12 7.26
C ALA A 183 -9.86 16.04 6.77
N ASP A 184 -8.60 16.12 7.19
CA ASP A 184 -7.62 15.10 6.90
C ASP A 184 -7.87 13.81 7.72
N ILE A 185 -7.07 12.76 7.47
CA ILE A 185 -7.25 11.47 8.13
C ILE A 185 -6.98 11.53 9.65
N CYS A 186 -6.07 12.40 10.10
CA CYS A 186 -5.72 12.58 11.51
C CYS A 186 -6.87 13.27 12.25
N GLU A 187 -7.43 14.31 11.65
CA GLU A 187 -8.58 15.04 12.17
C GLU A 187 -9.84 14.16 12.22
N LEU A 188 -10.11 13.45 11.13
CA LEU A 188 -11.24 12.54 11.04
C LEU A 188 -11.12 11.40 12.07
N ASN A 189 -9.92 10.83 12.25
CA ASN A 189 -9.68 9.82 13.26
C ASN A 189 -9.82 10.38 14.68
N SER A 190 -9.44 11.63 14.93
CA SER A 190 -9.65 12.28 16.23
C SER A 190 -11.13 12.29 16.61
N VAL A 191 -12.01 12.67 15.68
CA VAL A 191 -13.47 12.64 15.90
C VAL A 191 -13.99 11.22 16.03
N ARG A 192 -13.67 10.32 15.09
CA ARG A 192 -14.12 8.91 15.10
C ARG A 192 -13.77 8.22 16.41
N SER A 193 -12.57 8.47 16.92
CA SER A 193 -12.10 7.88 18.15
C SER A 193 -13.00 8.29 19.33
N CYS A 194 -13.44 9.54 19.43
CA CYS A 194 -14.28 9.96 20.57
C CYS A 194 -15.66 9.31 20.60
N LEU A 195 -16.16 8.83 19.46
CA LEU A 195 -17.54 8.38 19.26
C LEU A 195 -17.67 6.86 19.12
N ASP A 196 -16.58 6.11 19.34
CA ASP A 196 -16.53 4.66 19.20
C ASP A 196 -15.80 4.00 20.39
N GLU A 197 -16.28 2.85 20.84
CA GLU A 197 -15.73 2.12 21.99
C GLU A 197 -14.42 1.38 21.68
N LEU A 198 -14.19 0.95 20.44
CA LEU A 198 -13.11 0.03 20.09
C LEU A 198 -11.88 0.75 19.54
N LYS A 199 -12.04 1.96 19.01
CA LYS A 199 -10.98 2.75 18.38
C LYS A 199 -10.00 3.35 19.42
N ALA A 200 -8.77 3.63 18.98
CA ALA A 200 -7.67 4.17 19.77
C ALA A 200 -7.47 3.45 21.10
N GLY A 201 -7.08 2.18 21.01
CA GLY A 201 -6.77 1.30 22.13
C GLY A 201 -7.99 0.64 22.80
N GLY A 202 -9.21 1.03 22.43
CA GLY A 202 -10.43 0.54 23.08
C GLY A 202 -10.57 -0.98 23.08
N LEU A 203 -10.21 -1.66 21.99
CA LEU A 203 -10.21 -3.13 21.93
C LEU A 203 -9.15 -3.75 22.86
N ALA A 204 -7.93 -3.21 22.87
CA ALA A 204 -6.87 -3.69 23.76
C ALA A 204 -7.22 -3.48 25.24
N ILE A 205 -7.79 -2.33 25.59
CA ILE A 205 -8.27 -2.02 26.94
C ILE A 205 -9.40 -2.98 27.34
N ALA A 206 -10.33 -3.27 26.42
CA ALA A 206 -11.41 -4.22 26.68
C ALA A 206 -10.89 -5.64 26.93
N ALA A 207 -9.77 -6.03 26.30
CA ALA A 207 -9.16 -7.34 26.46
C ALA A 207 -8.28 -7.46 27.72
N HIS A 208 -7.92 -6.35 28.38
CA HIS A 208 -7.09 -6.39 29.58
C HIS A 208 -7.76 -7.23 30.70
N PRO A 209 -7.06 -8.19 31.33
CA PRO A 209 -5.60 -8.34 31.36
C PRO A 209 -4.98 -9.27 30.31
N ALA A 210 -5.73 -9.83 29.36
CA ALA A 210 -5.23 -10.81 28.38
C ALA A 210 -4.08 -10.29 27.49
N GLN A 211 -3.29 -11.21 26.93
CA GLN A 211 -2.26 -10.86 25.96
C GLN A 211 -2.92 -10.60 24.60
N VAL A 212 -2.72 -9.41 24.05
CA VAL A 212 -3.18 -9.03 22.71
C VAL A 212 -2.01 -9.08 21.74
N VAL A 213 -2.21 -9.76 20.61
CA VAL A 213 -1.23 -9.83 19.51
C VAL A 213 -1.93 -9.44 18.22
N SER A 214 -1.56 -8.32 17.62
CA SER A 214 -2.14 -7.87 16.35
C SER A 214 -1.24 -8.23 15.17
N LEU A 215 -1.84 -8.72 14.09
CA LEU A 215 -1.24 -8.98 12.80
C LEU A 215 -1.82 -7.99 11.79
N ILE A 216 -0.98 -7.10 11.27
CA ILE A 216 -1.42 -5.92 10.52
C ILE A 216 -0.91 -6.00 9.08
N ILE A 217 -1.81 -5.80 8.12
CA ILE A 217 -1.46 -5.46 6.73
C ILE A 217 -1.80 -3.99 6.54
N SER A 218 -0.78 -3.17 6.32
CA SER A 218 -0.90 -1.72 6.25
C SER A 218 -1.23 -1.25 4.83
N ASP A 219 -2.30 -0.47 4.73
CA ASP A 219 -2.68 0.31 3.56
C ASP A 219 -2.50 1.83 3.80
N VAL A 220 -1.62 2.21 4.74
CA VAL A 220 -1.37 3.62 5.11
C VAL A 220 0.11 3.94 4.94
N ILE A 221 0.41 5.06 4.29
CA ILE A 221 1.78 5.56 4.08
C ILE A 221 2.52 5.69 5.43
N GLY A 222 3.73 5.12 5.49
CA GLY A 222 4.58 5.15 6.68
C GLY A 222 4.19 4.17 7.79
N ASP A 223 3.14 3.36 7.57
CA ASP A 223 2.65 2.33 8.50
C ASP A 223 2.36 2.80 9.96
N PRO A 224 1.80 4.00 10.19
CA PRO A 224 1.45 4.45 11.54
C PRO A 224 0.28 3.62 12.10
N ILE A 225 0.60 2.61 12.91
CA ILE A 225 -0.36 1.65 13.47
C ILE A 225 -1.55 2.31 14.22
N GLN A 226 -1.36 3.53 14.74
CA GLN A 226 -2.42 4.32 15.39
C GLN A 226 -3.52 4.79 14.42
N TYR A 227 -3.23 4.89 13.13
CA TYR A 227 -4.19 5.30 12.10
C TYR A 227 -4.78 4.11 11.34
N ILE A 228 -4.07 2.98 11.30
CA ILE A 228 -4.58 1.74 10.69
C ILE A 228 -5.78 1.23 11.49
N ALA A 229 -6.94 1.15 10.84
CA ALA A 229 -8.23 0.87 11.48
C ALA A 229 -8.57 1.77 12.68
N SER A 230 -7.99 2.99 12.74
CA SER A 230 -8.05 3.89 13.89
C SER A 230 -7.45 3.30 15.18
N GLY A 231 -6.46 2.41 15.07
CA GLY A 231 -5.59 1.94 16.15
C GLY A 231 -6.30 1.23 17.31
N PRO A 232 -7.18 0.23 17.08
CA PRO A 232 -7.98 -0.38 18.15
C PRO A 232 -7.14 -1.10 19.21
N THR A 233 -5.94 -1.53 18.85
CA THR A 233 -4.96 -2.21 19.71
C THR A 233 -3.72 -1.35 20.00
N VAL A 234 -3.80 -0.05 19.74
CA VAL A 234 -2.72 0.89 20.04
C VAL A 234 -3.06 1.64 21.32
N VAL A 235 -2.34 1.29 22.38
CA VAL A 235 -2.48 1.90 23.70
C VAL A 235 -1.42 2.99 23.84
N THR A 236 -1.84 4.23 24.16
CA THR A 236 -0.92 5.35 24.34
C THR A 236 -0.80 5.73 25.80
N ASN A 237 0.44 5.87 26.28
CA ASN A 237 0.76 6.29 27.66
C ASN A 237 0.61 7.81 27.87
N GLN A 238 0.34 8.59 26.80
CA GLN A 238 0.56 10.04 26.74
C GLN A 238 -0.71 10.87 26.47
N GLY A 239 -1.92 10.33 26.65
CA GLY A 239 -3.13 11.14 26.51
C GLY A 239 -4.18 10.74 27.52
N CYS A 240 -4.58 11.68 28.39
CA CYS A 240 -5.78 11.51 29.18
C CYS A 240 -7.01 11.59 28.26
N LEU A 241 -8.15 11.04 28.70
CA LEU A 241 -9.39 11.07 27.94
C LEU A 241 -9.76 12.51 27.52
N SER A 242 -9.49 13.50 28.38
CA SER A 242 -9.71 14.92 28.10
C SER A 242 -8.93 15.43 26.89
N ASP A 243 -7.68 14.99 26.66
CA ASP A 243 -6.91 15.43 25.48
C ASP A 243 -7.53 14.93 24.18
N ARG A 244 -8.05 13.70 24.19
CA ARG A 244 -8.76 13.12 23.03
C ARG A 244 -10.05 13.89 22.74
N ILE A 245 -10.80 14.24 23.79
CA ILE A 245 -12.02 15.04 23.69
C ILE A 245 -11.71 16.45 23.18
N ASN A 246 -10.67 17.10 23.69
CA ASN A 246 -10.25 18.43 23.26
C ASN A 246 -9.86 18.44 21.77
N ARG A 247 -9.04 17.50 21.32
CA ARG A 247 -8.71 17.38 19.88
C ARG A 247 -9.95 17.18 19.00
N CYS A 248 -10.95 16.43 19.47
CA CYS A 248 -12.21 16.27 18.75
C CYS A 248 -12.99 17.59 18.67
N LEU A 249 -13.09 18.33 19.78
CA LEU A 249 -13.74 19.64 19.82
C LEU A 249 -13.00 20.65 18.91
N ASP A 250 -11.67 20.69 18.94
CA ASP A 250 -10.86 21.57 18.10
C ASP A 250 -11.13 21.35 16.61
N VAL A 251 -11.24 20.08 16.18
CA VAL A 251 -11.58 19.73 14.80
C VAL A 251 -13.00 20.18 14.45
N LEU A 252 -13.97 19.92 15.33
CA LEU A 252 -15.37 20.33 15.09
C LEU A 252 -15.52 21.86 15.05
N GLU A 253 -14.76 22.60 15.85
CA GLU A 253 -14.69 24.06 15.84
C GLU A 253 -14.02 24.59 14.58
N LYS A 254 -12.85 24.03 14.20
CA LYS A 254 -12.11 24.39 12.98
C LYS A 254 -13.01 24.37 11.74
N TYR A 255 -13.90 23.38 11.64
CA TYR A 255 -14.82 23.22 10.51
C TYR A 255 -16.23 23.83 10.74
N SER A 256 -16.46 24.55 11.84
CA SER A 256 -17.75 25.16 12.18
C SER A 256 -18.91 24.14 12.15
N LEU A 257 -18.70 23.00 12.80
CA LEU A 257 -19.62 21.86 12.80
C LEU A 257 -20.36 21.64 14.13
N LEU A 258 -19.98 22.32 15.21
CA LEU A 258 -20.58 22.12 16.55
C LEU A 258 -22.11 22.23 16.55
N ASP A 259 -22.67 23.18 15.81
CA ASP A 259 -24.13 23.39 15.72
C ASP A 259 -24.82 22.48 14.69
N LYS A 260 -24.06 21.68 13.93
CA LYS A 260 -24.55 20.82 12.85
C LYS A 260 -24.57 19.34 13.21
N ILE A 261 -23.81 18.94 14.22
CA ILE A 261 -23.77 17.55 14.69
C ILE A 261 -24.96 17.24 15.62
N PRO A 262 -25.36 15.97 15.76
CA PRO A 262 -26.40 15.56 16.70
C PRO A 262 -26.15 16.08 18.12
N THR A 263 -27.18 16.69 18.73
CA THR A 263 -27.08 17.34 20.05
C THR A 263 -26.56 16.42 21.15
N LYS A 264 -26.88 15.12 21.09
CA LYS A 264 -26.40 14.12 22.04
C LYS A 264 -24.87 13.98 22.04
N ILE A 265 -24.25 14.08 20.86
CA ILE A 265 -22.79 14.02 20.72
C ILE A 265 -22.18 15.27 21.35
N LEU A 266 -22.73 16.46 21.06
CA LEU A 266 -22.24 17.71 21.62
C LEU A 266 -22.34 17.72 23.16
N GLN A 267 -23.48 17.28 23.71
CA GLN A 267 -23.67 17.14 25.16
C GLN A 267 -22.65 16.19 25.79
N PHE A 268 -22.38 15.05 25.12
CA PHE A 268 -21.37 14.10 25.58
C PHE A 268 -19.98 14.73 25.60
N LEU A 269 -19.52 15.32 24.49
CA LEU A 269 -18.18 15.91 24.38
C LEU A 269 -17.98 17.01 25.43
N SER A 270 -18.97 17.88 25.61
CA SER A 270 -18.94 18.92 26.66
C SER A 270 -18.88 18.33 28.07
N SER A 271 -19.60 17.23 28.36
CA SER A 271 -19.59 16.59 29.67
C SER A 271 -18.24 15.94 30.03
N GLN A 272 -17.46 15.54 29.01
CA GLN A 272 -16.17 14.85 29.18
C GLN A 272 -14.96 15.78 29.13
N LYS A 273 -15.15 17.06 28.79
CA LYS A 273 -14.08 18.04 28.59
C LYS A 273 -13.18 18.19 29.82
N ASP A 274 -13.78 18.17 31.01
CA ASP A 274 -13.10 18.42 32.29
C ASP A 274 -12.87 17.15 33.13
N LEU A 275 -13.22 15.97 32.60
CA LEU A 275 -13.03 14.71 33.31
C LEU A 275 -11.59 14.21 33.11
N GLY A 276 -10.76 14.43 34.13
CA GLY A 276 -9.42 13.85 34.28
C GLY A 276 -9.47 12.35 34.54
N GLY A 277 -9.93 11.56 33.56
CA GLY A 277 -9.93 10.11 33.61
C GLY A 277 -8.79 9.54 32.77
N GLY A 278 -7.72 9.10 33.42
CA GLY A 278 -6.75 8.19 32.81
C GLY A 278 -7.15 6.76 33.13
N LEU A 279 -7.50 5.96 32.12
CA LEU A 279 -7.36 4.51 32.28
C LEU A 279 -5.86 4.25 32.35
N ASP A 280 -5.38 3.64 33.45
CA ASP A 280 -3.99 3.20 33.56
C ASP A 280 -3.75 2.05 32.59
N SER A 281 -3.55 2.42 31.33
CA SER A 281 -3.41 1.54 30.20
C SER A 281 -1.96 1.03 30.07
N SER A 282 -1.06 1.47 30.95
CA SER A 282 0.35 1.07 31.01
C SER A 282 0.55 -0.43 31.28
N THR A 283 -0.48 -1.09 31.82
CA THR A 283 -0.49 -2.52 32.15
C THR A 283 -1.02 -3.40 31.01
N CYS A 284 -1.53 -2.81 29.92
CA CYS A 284 -2.02 -3.57 28.76
C CYS A 284 -0.88 -4.33 28.08
N ARG A 285 -1.03 -5.65 27.94
CA ARG A 285 -0.06 -6.53 27.29
C ARG A 285 -0.36 -6.62 25.80
N VAL A 286 0.23 -5.74 24.99
CA VAL A 286 -0.07 -5.64 23.55
C VAL A 286 1.20 -5.65 22.72
N ASP A 287 1.20 -6.50 21.68
CA ASP A 287 2.18 -6.44 20.59
C ASP A 287 1.48 -6.26 19.25
N ASN A 288 2.02 -5.35 18.43
CA ASN A 288 1.48 -5.06 17.10
C ASN A 288 2.52 -5.37 16.03
N TRP A 289 2.23 -6.33 15.17
CA TRP A 289 3.13 -6.79 14.10
C TRP A 289 2.61 -6.38 12.73
N VAL A 290 3.30 -5.44 12.08
CA VAL A 290 3.09 -5.19 10.65
C VAL A 290 3.72 -6.35 9.87
N LEU A 291 2.86 -7.16 9.25
CA LEU A 291 3.25 -8.32 8.46
C LEU A 291 3.55 -7.94 7.02
N GLY A 292 2.77 -7.01 6.45
CA GLY A 292 2.93 -6.54 5.09
C GLY A 292 2.56 -5.06 4.95
N ASN A 293 3.28 -4.40 4.06
CA ASN A 293 3.13 -2.99 3.70
C ASN A 293 3.67 -2.79 2.27
N ASN A 294 3.66 -1.56 1.79
CA ASN A 294 4.13 -1.22 0.45
C ASN A 294 5.62 -1.53 0.27
N ARG A 295 6.45 -1.25 1.29
CA ARG A 295 7.90 -1.52 1.26
C ARG A 295 8.20 -2.99 1.00
N VAL A 296 7.51 -3.91 1.69
CA VAL A 296 7.68 -5.37 1.47
C VAL A 296 7.36 -5.75 0.02
N ALA A 297 6.32 -5.16 -0.58
CA ALA A 297 5.98 -5.44 -1.98
C ALA A 297 7.06 -4.90 -2.94
N LEU A 298 7.56 -3.68 -2.71
CA LEU A 298 8.62 -3.08 -3.53
C LEU A 298 9.94 -3.86 -3.41
N ASP A 299 10.31 -4.30 -2.21
CA ASP A 299 11.51 -5.13 -2.02
C ASP A 299 11.40 -6.48 -2.75
N ALA A 300 10.20 -7.08 -2.74
CA ALA A 300 9.94 -8.30 -3.52
C ALA A 300 10.02 -8.05 -5.04
N ALA A 301 9.49 -6.92 -5.52
CA ALA A 301 9.60 -6.52 -6.92
C ALA A 301 11.06 -6.31 -7.34
N ALA A 302 11.83 -5.58 -6.53
CA ALA A 302 13.24 -5.32 -6.75
C ALA A 302 14.05 -6.63 -6.78
N TYR A 303 13.81 -7.54 -5.83
CA TYR A 303 14.42 -8.87 -5.83
C TYR A 303 14.09 -9.65 -7.12
N ASN A 304 12.82 -9.64 -7.55
CA ASN A 304 12.40 -10.30 -8.79
C ASN A 304 13.12 -9.73 -10.02
N ILE A 305 13.20 -8.39 -10.13
CA ILE A 305 13.91 -7.69 -11.19
C ILE A 305 15.40 -8.07 -11.20
N ALA A 306 16.05 -8.09 -10.04
CA ALA A 306 17.46 -8.46 -9.93
C ALA A 306 17.72 -9.92 -10.35
N LEU A 307 16.78 -10.84 -10.07
CA LEU A 307 16.85 -12.23 -10.52
C LEU A 307 16.67 -12.35 -12.03
N LEU A 308 15.64 -11.72 -12.60
CA LEU A 308 15.38 -11.73 -14.05
C LEU A 308 16.56 -11.10 -14.82
N GLY A 309 17.19 -10.06 -14.26
CA GLY A 309 18.37 -9.42 -14.83
C GLY A 309 19.66 -10.25 -14.79
N ARG A 310 19.69 -11.39 -14.09
CA ARG A 310 20.84 -12.34 -14.07
C ARG A 310 20.68 -13.46 -15.09
N SER A 311 19.45 -13.85 -15.40
CA SER A 311 19.12 -14.99 -16.25
C SER A 311 18.99 -14.58 -17.72
N GLY A 312 20.11 -14.16 -18.31
CA GLY A 312 20.21 -14.13 -19.77
C GLY A 312 20.29 -15.56 -20.31
N GLY A 313 19.15 -16.16 -20.68
CA GLY A 313 19.10 -17.27 -21.64
C GLY A 313 18.96 -18.70 -21.12
N ASP A 314 18.07 -18.99 -20.17
CA ASP A 314 17.56 -20.36 -20.00
C ASP A 314 16.11 -20.32 -19.47
N GLU A 315 15.16 -20.25 -20.41
CA GLU A 315 13.74 -20.48 -20.17
C GLU A 315 13.54 -21.98 -19.91
N HIS A 316 13.74 -22.49 -18.69
CA HIS A 316 13.13 -23.76 -18.22
C HIS A 316 13.44 -24.14 -16.75
N LYS A 317 13.57 -23.18 -15.83
CA LYS A 317 13.52 -23.49 -14.39
C LYS A 317 12.61 -22.52 -13.66
N SER A 318 11.35 -22.93 -13.48
CA SER A 318 10.48 -22.38 -12.45
C SER A 318 11.23 -22.42 -11.11
N PRO A 319 11.35 -21.30 -10.38
CA PRO A 319 11.97 -21.34 -9.06
C PRO A 319 11.05 -22.12 -8.13
N SER A 320 11.56 -23.22 -7.58
CA SER A 320 10.92 -23.97 -6.49
C SER A 320 10.59 -23.02 -5.33
N SER A 321 9.38 -23.17 -4.81
CA SER A 321 8.62 -22.29 -3.91
C SER A 321 9.16 -22.07 -2.48
N SER A 322 10.47 -22.14 -2.20
CA SER A 322 10.94 -22.25 -0.80
C SER A 322 12.11 -21.37 -0.36
N ARG A 323 12.46 -20.28 -1.05
CA ARG A 323 13.46 -19.33 -0.53
C ARG A 323 12.86 -17.95 -0.31
N THR A 324 12.46 -17.70 0.93
CA THR A 324 12.31 -16.35 1.51
C THR A 324 13.61 -15.55 1.36
N PRO A 325 13.53 -14.22 1.20
CA PRO A 325 14.72 -13.38 1.27
C PRO A 325 15.32 -13.47 2.68
N PRO A 326 16.65 -13.61 2.84
CA PRO A 326 17.28 -13.17 4.06
C PRO A 326 17.09 -11.64 4.14
N ASP A 327 16.74 -11.15 5.32
CA ASP A 327 16.57 -9.77 5.76
C ASP A 327 16.94 -8.68 4.73
N GLY A 328 15.99 -7.76 4.50
CA GLY A 328 15.98 -6.64 3.52
C GLY A 328 17.15 -5.65 3.57
N SER A 329 18.36 -6.19 3.51
CA SER A 329 19.62 -5.53 3.24
C SER A 329 19.97 -5.87 1.81
N TYR A 330 19.88 -4.87 0.93
CA TYR A 330 20.70 -4.92 -0.27
C TYR A 330 22.14 -4.91 0.24
N PHE A 331 22.95 -5.87 -0.19
CA PHE A 331 24.35 -6.01 0.23
C PHE A 331 25.13 -4.74 -0.10
N VAL A 332 25.24 -3.84 0.87
CA VAL A 332 26.34 -2.90 1.02
C VAL A 332 27.28 -3.59 2.02
N ASP A 333 28.35 -4.19 1.51
CA ASP A 333 29.50 -4.57 2.31
C ASP A 333 29.94 -3.35 3.13
N GLU A 334 30.22 -3.53 4.43
CA GLU A 334 30.68 -2.52 5.39
C GLU A 334 31.93 -1.71 4.94
N THR A 335 32.53 -2.07 3.80
CA THR A 335 33.65 -1.39 3.15
C THR A 335 33.28 -0.58 1.89
N GLY A 336 32.01 -0.50 1.51
CA GLY A 336 31.58 0.23 0.30
C GLY A 336 32.01 -0.43 -1.02
N GLY A 337 32.51 -1.66 -0.98
CA GLY A 337 32.86 -2.46 -2.15
C GLY A 337 31.72 -3.38 -2.55
N VAL A 338 30.92 -3.01 -3.55
CA VAL A 338 29.87 -3.91 -4.03
C VAL A 338 30.46 -4.98 -4.95
N ALA A 339 30.56 -6.22 -4.45
CA ALA A 339 30.87 -7.39 -5.27
C ALA A 339 29.66 -7.79 -6.12
N PHE A 340 29.41 -7.05 -7.22
CA PHE A 340 28.34 -7.35 -8.16
C PHE A 340 28.67 -8.60 -8.99
N LYS A 341 27.85 -9.66 -8.86
CA LYS A 341 27.61 -10.53 -10.03
C LYS A 341 26.85 -9.70 -11.07
N PRO A 342 27.18 -9.78 -12.37
CA PRO A 342 26.70 -8.81 -13.35
C PRO A 342 25.21 -8.99 -13.63
N SER A 343 24.36 -8.34 -12.83
CA SER A 343 22.96 -8.08 -13.15
C SER A 343 22.92 -7.01 -14.24
N ILE A 344 22.15 -7.25 -15.29
CA ILE A 344 21.95 -6.34 -16.43
C ILE A 344 20.91 -5.26 -16.10
N LEU A 345 19.97 -5.54 -15.19
CA LEU A 345 18.92 -4.61 -14.80
C LEU A 345 19.01 -4.34 -13.29
N PHE A 346 19.16 -3.06 -12.93
CA PHE A 346 19.35 -2.62 -11.55
C PHE A 346 18.03 -2.07 -10.98
N PRO A 347 17.42 -2.73 -9.98
CA PRO A 347 16.28 -2.17 -9.28
C PRO A 347 16.73 -1.04 -8.33
N VAL A 348 16.07 0.11 -8.39
CA VAL A 348 16.30 1.24 -7.47
C VAL A 348 15.00 1.59 -6.76
N LEU A 349 14.92 1.43 -5.45
CA LEU A 349 13.79 1.93 -4.68
C LEU A 349 13.92 3.46 -4.52
N ILE A 350 13.00 4.21 -5.11
CA ILE A 350 12.99 5.69 -5.01
C ILE A 350 12.20 6.14 -3.78
N THR A 351 11.01 5.57 -3.56
CA THR A 351 10.17 5.88 -2.39
C THR A 351 9.09 4.82 -2.20
N ALA A 352 8.74 4.54 -0.94
CA ALA A 352 7.54 3.78 -0.55
C ALA A 352 6.45 4.69 0.07
N ALA A 353 6.61 6.01 -0.08
CA ALA A 353 5.76 7.04 0.51
C ALA A 353 5.34 8.11 -0.51
N LEU A 354 5.16 7.73 -1.77
CA LEU A 354 4.65 8.62 -2.81
C LEU A 354 3.25 9.12 -2.41
N GLN A 355 3.09 10.44 -2.35
CA GLN A 355 1.85 11.10 -1.96
C GLN A 355 1.62 12.40 -2.74
N GLY A 356 0.42 12.96 -2.61
CA GLY A 356 0.03 14.20 -3.29
C GLY A 356 -0.62 13.96 -4.65
N SER A 357 -0.66 14.99 -5.50
CA SER A 357 -1.35 14.94 -6.79
C SER A 357 -0.72 13.91 -7.75
N ALA A 358 -1.52 12.97 -8.24
CA ALA A 358 -1.12 12.00 -9.26
C ALA A 358 -0.61 12.68 -10.54
N THR A 359 -1.16 13.87 -10.87
CA THR A 359 -0.72 14.67 -12.01
C THR A 359 0.71 15.20 -11.82
N GLU A 360 0.98 15.82 -10.67
CA GLU A 360 2.31 16.39 -10.41
C GLU A 360 3.37 15.30 -10.22
N GLN A 361 3.03 14.20 -9.54
CA GLN A 361 3.93 13.06 -9.41
C GLN A 361 4.18 12.39 -10.76
N GLY A 362 3.16 12.22 -11.60
CA GLY A 362 3.30 11.69 -12.95
C GLY A 362 4.29 12.50 -13.80
N LYS A 363 4.19 13.83 -13.80
CA LYS A 363 5.14 14.69 -14.53
C LYS A 363 6.59 14.52 -14.03
N ARG A 364 6.78 14.47 -12.70
CA ARG A 364 8.12 14.28 -12.09
C ARG A 364 8.74 12.94 -12.44
N ILE A 365 7.95 11.85 -12.35
CA ILE A 365 8.38 10.50 -12.73
C ILE A 365 8.72 10.45 -14.22
N ALA A 366 7.90 11.07 -15.08
CA ALA A 366 8.15 11.11 -16.51
C ALA A 366 9.48 11.79 -16.86
N GLU A 367 9.75 12.96 -16.27
CA GLU A 367 11.02 13.69 -16.44
C GLU A 367 12.21 12.89 -15.90
N LEU A 368 12.08 12.26 -14.72
CA LEU A 368 13.14 11.48 -14.12
C LEU A 368 13.53 10.28 -15.00
N LEU A 369 12.55 9.52 -15.49
CA LEU A 369 12.78 8.38 -16.38
C LEU A 369 13.38 8.82 -17.72
N TRP A 370 12.90 9.94 -18.27
CA TRP A 370 13.41 10.50 -19.52
C TRP A 370 14.89 10.93 -19.40
N LEU A 371 15.22 11.71 -18.38
CA LEU A 371 16.59 12.17 -18.11
C LEU A 371 17.54 11.00 -17.83
N THR A 372 17.04 9.97 -17.14
CA THR A 372 17.82 8.74 -16.91
C THR A 372 18.11 8.00 -18.20
N GLY A 373 17.11 7.84 -19.09
CA GLY A 373 17.31 7.26 -20.42
C GLY A 373 18.36 8.04 -21.22
N PHE A 374 18.30 9.36 -21.18
CA PHE A 374 19.26 10.21 -21.86
C PHE A 374 20.67 10.04 -21.28
N HIS A 375 20.81 10.06 -19.94
CA HIS A 375 22.08 9.85 -19.26
C HIS A 375 22.69 8.49 -19.60
N LEU A 376 21.95 7.39 -19.43
CA LEU A 376 22.47 6.05 -19.69
C LEU A 376 22.84 5.85 -21.17
N SER A 377 22.06 6.41 -22.09
CA SER A 377 22.38 6.39 -23.52
C SER A 377 23.67 7.15 -23.81
N TRP A 378 23.80 8.37 -23.25
CA TRP A 378 25.00 9.19 -23.42
C TRP A 378 26.25 8.50 -22.85
N VAL A 379 26.15 7.90 -21.65
CA VAL A 379 27.25 7.15 -21.02
C VAL A 379 27.65 5.94 -21.89
N SER A 380 26.67 5.22 -22.43
CA SER A 380 26.91 4.10 -23.35
C SER A 380 27.67 4.52 -24.62
N GLU A 381 27.41 5.71 -25.15
CA GLU A 381 28.03 6.22 -26.39
C GLU A 381 29.37 6.93 -26.19
N ASN A 382 29.54 7.69 -25.10
CA ASN A 382 30.65 8.62 -24.95
C ASN A 382 31.75 8.08 -24.03
N HIS A 383 31.49 7.04 -23.24
CA HIS A 383 32.50 6.34 -22.43
C HIS A 383 33.25 7.25 -21.41
N ILE A 384 32.67 8.37 -20.99
CA ILE A 384 33.30 9.38 -20.12
C ILE A 384 32.43 9.63 -18.88
N LEU A 385 32.90 9.25 -17.70
CA LEU A 385 32.19 9.44 -16.43
C LEU A 385 32.94 10.35 -15.43
N SER A 386 34.23 10.61 -15.66
CA SER A 386 35.16 11.25 -14.72
C SER A 386 34.96 12.75 -14.39
N GLN A 387 33.86 13.40 -14.82
CA GLN A 387 33.65 14.85 -14.59
C GLN A 387 32.20 15.27 -14.24
N ARG A 388 31.37 14.45 -13.60
CA ARG A 388 29.90 14.70 -13.65
C ARG A 388 29.08 14.76 -12.36
N SER A 389 29.69 14.71 -11.17
CA SER A 389 28.99 15.05 -9.92
C SER A 389 28.40 16.47 -9.88
N HIS A 390 28.64 17.31 -10.90
CA HIS A 390 28.14 18.68 -11.03
C HIS A 390 27.46 19.03 -12.37
N SER A 391 27.01 18.04 -13.17
CA SER A 391 26.28 18.39 -14.41
C SER A 391 24.87 18.93 -14.10
N PRO A 392 24.33 19.89 -14.87
CA PRO A 392 22.97 20.40 -14.67
C PRO A 392 21.89 19.31 -14.69
N TRP A 393 22.09 18.25 -15.48
CA TRP A 393 21.18 17.10 -15.59
C TRP A 393 21.19 16.25 -14.31
N TYR A 394 22.37 16.02 -13.74
CA TYR A 394 22.51 15.27 -12.49
C TYR A 394 21.83 16.01 -11.33
N GLU A 395 22.04 17.32 -11.22
CA GLU A 395 21.35 18.14 -10.22
C GLU A 395 19.82 18.15 -10.43
N ARG A 396 19.35 18.19 -11.68
CA ARG A 396 17.92 18.07 -11.99
C ARG A 396 17.35 16.70 -11.61
N MET A 397 18.05 15.61 -11.90
CA MET A 397 17.64 14.26 -11.47
C MET A 397 17.59 14.15 -9.95
N ARG A 398 18.62 14.64 -9.25
CA ARG A 398 18.66 14.69 -7.78
C ARG A 398 17.48 15.48 -7.20
N PHE A 399 17.19 16.64 -7.79
CA PHE A 399 16.03 17.45 -7.41
C PHE A 399 14.71 16.69 -7.59
N LEU A 400 14.53 16.01 -8.73
CA LEU A 400 13.32 15.23 -9.01
C LEU A 400 13.14 14.05 -8.04
N VAL A 401 14.22 13.31 -7.73
CA VAL A 401 14.19 12.22 -6.73
C VAL A 401 13.72 12.75 -5.37
N ASN A 402 14.31 13.85 -4.89
CA ASN A 402 13.89 14.46 -3.61
C ASN A 402 12.42 14.90 -3.62
N GLN A 403 11.97 15.52 -4.71
CA GLN A 403 10.59 16.00 -4.85
C GLN A 403 9.58 14.85 -4.92
N THR A 404 9.92 13.75 -5.60
CA THR A 404 9.05 12.57 -5.69
C THR A 404 9.00 11.81 -4.37
N ALA A 405 10.10 11.76 -3.62
CA ALA A 405 10.17 11.16 -2.29
C ALA A 405 9.47 12.01 -1.20
N GLY A 406 9.01 13.22 -1.51
CA GLY A 406 8.37 14.12 -0.54
C GLY A 406 9.32 14.76 0.47
N CYS A 407 10.64 14.71 0.22
CA CYS A 407 11.65 15.33 1.09
C CYS A 407 11.74 16.83 0.76
N THR A 408 11.17 17.68 1.61
CA THR A 408 11.24 19.14 1.45
C THR A 408 12.47 19.75 2.14
N GLU A 409 13.12 19.06 3.08
CA GLU A 409 14.32 19.54 3.77
C GLU A 409 15.30 18.39 4.03
N GLN A 410 16.51 18.50 3.46
CA GLN A 410 17.62 17.54 3.42
C GLN A 410 17.31 16.16 2.78
N PRO A 411 18.24 15.59 1.99
CA PRO A 411 18.05 14.26 1.42
C PRO A 411 17.99 13.22 2.54
N SER A 412 16.96 12.37 2.53
CA SER A 412 16.90 11.21 3.42
C SER A 412 18.04 10.23 3.10
N ALA A 413 18.36 9.33 4.04
CA ALA A 413 19.35 8.27 3.82
C ALA A 413 19.03 7.45 2.56
N ASP A 414 17.75 7.17 2.31
CA ASP A 414 17.24 6.47 1.11
C ASP A 414 17.57 7.24 -0.20
N THR A 415 17.58 8.58 -0.18
CA THR A 415 17.94 9.38 -1.37
C THR A 415 19.44 9.32 -1.66
N GLU A 416 20.30 9.37 -0.65
CA GLU A 416 21.75 9.21 -0.85
C GLU A 416 22.11 7.79 -1.32
N GLU A 417 21.42 6.76 -0.80
CA GLU A 417 21.55 5.38 -1.25
C GLU A 417 21.06 5.21 -2.70
N THR A 418 19.95 5.85 -3.08
CA THR A 418 19.45 5.92 -4.46
C THR A 418 20.47 6.55 -5.42
N LEU A 419 21.07 7.68 -5.04
CA LEU A 419 22.13 8.34 -5.82
C LEU A 419 23.42 7.52 -5.86
N SER A 420 23.70 6.73 -4.83
CA SER A 420 24.80 5.77 -4.83
C SER A 420 24.56 4.63 -5.85
N LEU A 421 23.30 4.25 -6.10
CA LEU A 421 22.97 3.23 -7.11
C LEU A 421 23.16 3.73 -8.55
N PHE A 422 22.87 5.00 -8.81
CA PHE A 422 23.24 5.63 -10.10
C PHE A 422 24.75 5.64 -10.31
N ARG A 423 25.51 5.97 -9.26
CA ARG A 423 26.99 5.86 -9.27
C ARG A 423 27.46 4.42 -9.49
N ALA A 424 26.77 3.43 -8.92
CA ALA A 424 27.09 2.02 -9.15
C ALA A 424 26.81 1.58 -10.60
N CYS A 425 25.72 2.09 -11.22
CA CYS A 425 25.46 1.85 -12.64
C CYS A 425 26.54 2.48 -13.52
N ASP A 426 26.96 3.71 -13.21
CA ASP A 426 28.05 4.40 -13.87
C ASP A 426 29.36 3.58 -13.76
N ASN A 427 29.73 3.16 -12.54
CA ASN A 427 30.92 2.34 -12.28
C ASN A 427 30.88 0.97 -13.00
N ALA A 428 29.71 0.34 -13.10
CA ALA A 428 29.56 -0.94 -13.79
C ALA A 428 29.81 -0.81 -15.30
N VAL A 429 29.40 0.31 -15.88
CA VAL A 429 29.67 0.64 -17.28
C VAL A 429 31.16 0.94 -17.48
N GLU A 430 31.77 1.74 -16.62
CA GLU A 430 33.23 1.98 -16.58
C GLU A 430 34.05 0.69 -16.55
N ASN A 431 33.74 -0.23 -15.62
CA ASN A 431 34.48 -1.47 -15.42
C ASN A 431 34.36 -2.43 -16.62
N ALA A 432 33.21 -2.45 -17.31
CA ALA A 432 33.06 -3.21 -18.55
C ALA A 432 33.99 -2.69 -19.65
N PHE A 433 34.18 -1.37 -19.72
CA PHE A 433 35.05 -0.71 -20.69
C PHE A 433 36.54 -0.87 -20.38
N GLU A 434 36.97 -0.67 -19.14
CA GLU A 434 38.38 -0.86 -18.73
C GLU A 434 38.90 -2.26 -19.08
N ASN A 435 38.01 -3.26 -19.03
CA ASN A 435 38.31 -4.64 -19.35
C ASN A 435 38.17 -5.00 -20.85
N LYS A 436 37.94 -4.03 -21.74
CA LYS A 436 37.69 -4.21 -23.19
C LYS A 436 36.58 -5.24 -23.50
N LYS A 437 35.58 -5.35 -22.63
CA LYS A 437 34.43 -6.23 -22.85
C LYS A 437 33.30 -5.45 -23.54
N PRO A 438 32.52 -6.07 -24.44
CA PRO A 438 31.32 -5.42 -24.96
C PRO A 438 30.37 -5.11 -23.80
N VAL A 439 29.86 -3.88 -23.76
CA VAL A 439 28.84 -3.49 -22.77
C VAL A 439 27.58 -4.26 -23.11
N ARG A 440 27.23 -5.21 -22.24
CA ARG A 440 25.97 -5.93 -22.34
C ARG A 440 24.82 -4.93 -22.27
N PRO A 441 23.63 -5.25 -22.82
CA PRO A 441 22.44 -4.48 -22.54
C PRO A 441 22.35 -4.23 -21.03
N PHE A 442 21.98 -3.01 -20.63
CA PHE A 442 21.92 -2.64 -19.22
C PHE A 442 20.80 -1.63 -18.97
N GLY A 443 20.32 -1.55 -17.74
CA GLY A 443 19.26 -0.62 -17.41
C GLY A 443 18.96 -0.50 -15.93
N VAL A 444 18.04 0.38 -15.63
CA VAL A 444 17.53 0.67 -14.30
C VAL A 444 16.03 0.45 -14.28
N CYS A 445 15.52 -0.18 -13.23
CA CYS A 445 14.09 -0.19 -12.92
C CYS A 445 13.87 0.58 -11.61
N MET A 446 13.25 1.75 -11.71
CA MET A 446 12.91 2.59 -10.58
C MET A 446 11.59 2.13 -9.97
N LEU A 447 11.58 1.91 -8.67
CA LEU A 447 10.42 1.46 -7.91
C LEU A 447 9.89 2.62 -7.08
N PHE A 448 8.61 2.91 -7.24
CA PHE A 448 7.88 3.87 -6.43
C PHE A 448 6.65 3.18 -5.86
N GLY A 449 6.27 3.55 -4.65
CA GLY A 449 5.00 3.14 -4.08
C GLY A 449 4.52 4.12 -3.04
N GLY A 450 3.25 3.98 -2.68
CA GLY A 450 2.51 4.96 -1.90
C GLY A 450 1.11 5.14 -2.49
N GLU A 451 0.48 6.26 -2.19
CA GLU A 451 -0.91 6.51 -2.54
C GLU A 451 -1.10 7.97 -2.99
N ALA A 452 -1.20 8.16 -4.31
CA ALA A 452 -1.44 9.47 -4.89
C ALA A 452 -2.93 9.88 -4.77
N ASN A 453 -3.27 11.12 -5.10
CA ASN A 453 -4.65 11.61 -5.14
C ASN A 453 -5.00 12.14 -6.52
N VAL A 454 -6.24 11.91 -6.96
CA VAL A 454 -6.82 12.52 -8.16
C VAL A 454 -7.93 13.46 -7.72
N GLU A 455 -7.81 14.73 -8.09
CA GLU A 455 -8.88 15.70 -7.88
C GLU A 455 -9.94 15.52 -8.96
N VAL A 456 -11.17 15.24 -8.53
CA VAL A 456 -12.31 15.06 -9.43
C VAL A 456 -13.22 16.28 -9.29
N GLU A 457 -13.36 17.06 -10.35
CA GLU A 457 -14.29 18.19 -10.36
C GLU A 457 -15.72 17.68 -10.18
N LYS A 458 -16.44 18.25 -9.19
CA LYS A 458 -17.85 17.97 -8.95
C LYS A 458 -18.74 18.67 -9.98
N SER A 459 -18.68 18.23 -11.23
CA SER A 459 -19.55 18.72 -12.29
C SER A 459 -20.79 17.82 -12.41
N THR A 460 -21.89 18.26 -11.76
CA THR A 460 -23.26 17.68 -11.81
C THR A 460 -23.45 16.27 -11.22
N ALA A 461 -24.71 15.90 -10.94
CA ALA A 461 -25.13 14.72 -10.16
C ALA A 461 -24.71 13.34 -10.72
N VAL A 462 -23.99 13.29 -11.85
CA VAL A 462 -23.45 12.07 -12.46
C VAL A 462 -21.99 12.32 -12.79
N THR A 463 -21.07 11.80 -11.97
CA THR A 463 -19.63 11.84 -12.28
C THR A 463 -19.38 11.06 -13.57
N ARG A 464 -18.80 11.69 -14.60
CA ARG A 464 -18.36 11.01 -15.83
C ARG A 464 -16.98 10.35 -15.71
N ALA A 465 -16.27 10.62 -14.61
CA ALA A 465 -14.96 10.05 -14.30
C ALA A 465 -14.93 8.52 -14.52
N ASN A 466 -13.95 8.07 -15.28
CA ASN A 466 -13.69 6.66 -15.53
C ASN A 466 -12.18 6.43 -15.62
N GLY A 467 -11.65 5.93 -14.50
CA GLY A 467 -10.23 5.76 -14.23
C GLY A 467 -9.96 5.86 -12.73
N GLY A 468 -8.71 5.72 -12.38
CA GLY A 468 -8.21 5.83 -11.01
C GLY A 468 -6.82 6.44 -10.99
N ARG A 469 -6.19 6.38 -9.82
CA ARG A 469 -4.89 7.03 -9.57
C ARG A 469 -3.79 6.48 -10.47
N CYS A 470 -3.77 5.17 -10.69
CA CYS A 470 -2.72 4.51 -11.47
C CYS A 470 -2.86 4.82 -12.96
N SER A 471 -4.05 4.66 -13.54
CA SER A 471 -4.32 4.98 -14.95
C SER A 471 -4.18 6.47 -15.23
N HIS A 472 -4.58 7.34 -14.30
CA HIS A 472 -4.39 8.78 -14.41
C HIS A 472 -2.91 9.18 -14.40
N LEU A 473 -2.14 8.68 -13.42
CA LEU A 473 -0.70 8.93 -13.35
C LEU A 473 0.01 8.41 -14.62
N ALA A 474 -0.33 7.21 -15.09
CA ALA A 474 0.23 6.64 -16.31
C ALA A 474 -0.07 7.49 -17.55
N LEU A 475 -1.31 7.99 -17.70
CA LEU A 475 -1.66 8.83 -18.84
C LEU A 475 -0.93 10.19 -18.78
N VAL A 476 -0.81 10.80 -17.59
CA VAL A 476 -0.03 12.03 -17.40
C VAL A 476 1.45 11.83 -17.74
N VAL A 477 2.00 10.67 -17.39
CA VAL A 477 3.39 10.32 -17.77
C VAL A 477 3.53 10.26 -19.29
N ALA A 478 2.57 9.63 -19.98
CA ALA A 478 2.56 9.55 -21.44
C ALA A 478 2.44 10.92 -22.12
N THR A 479 1.58 11.83 -21.60
CA THR A 479 1.46 13.19 -22.13
C THR A 479 2.74 13.99 -21.91
N ARG A 480 3.36 13.89 -20.73
CA ARG A 480 4.63 14.58 -20.45
C ARG A 480 5.76 14.07 -21.35
N TRP A 481 5.83 12.78 -21.64
CA TRP A 481 6.79 12.25 -22.61
C TRP A 481 6.55 12.74 -24.05
N TYR A 482 5.30 12.98 -24.44
CA TYR A 482 5.00 13.60 -25.75
C TYR A 482 5.52 15.04 -25.82
N GLU A 483 5.33 15.82 -24.77
CA GLU A 483 5.85 17.19 -24.65
C GLU A 483 7.39 17.20 -24.72
N LEU A 484 8.06 16.36 -23.92
CA LEU A 484 9.52 16.27 -23.88
C LEU A 484 10.15 15.89 -25.23
N ARG A 485 9.51 14.98 -25.99
CA ARG A 485 9.96 14.66 -27.36
C ARG A 485 9.87 15.85 -28.31
N SER A 486 8.85 16.69 -28.14
CA SER A 486 8.64 17.89 -28.95
C SER A 486 9.63 18.99 -28.57
N GLU A 487 9.89 19.17 -27.28
CA GLU A 487 10.82 20.17 -26.73
C GLU A 487 12.30 19.84 -27.03
N MET A 488 12.69 18.55 -27.02
CA MET A 488 14.09 18.10 -27.07
C MET A 488 14.46 17.37 -28.38
N CYS A 489 13.83 17.72 -29.50
CA CYS A 489 13.96 17.05 -30.79
C CYS A 489 15.43 16.91 -31.29
N THR A 490 16.31 17.86 -30.93
CA THR A 490 17.74 17.85 -31.30
C THR A 490 18.62 16.96 -30.40
N MET A 491 18.10 16.45 -29.29
CA MET A 491 18.81 15.57 -28.32
C MET A 491 18.35 14.11 -28.39
N MET A 492 17.59 13.72 -29.43
CA MET A 492 16.98 12.39 -29.55
C MET A 492 17.90 11.29 -30.10
N THR A 493 19.03 11.64 -30.71
CA THR A 493 19.96 10.67 -31.32
C THR A 493 20.45 9.58 -30.36
N PRO A 494 20.84 9.88 -29.09
CA PRO A 494 21.24 8.85 -28.13
C PRO A 494 20.09 7.93 -27.68
N LEU A 495 18.85 8.42 -27.67
CA LEU A 495 17.69 7.70 -27.12
C LEU A 495 17.13 6.63 -28.05
N GLN A 496 17.62 6.50 -29.29
CA GLN A 496 17.12 5.52 -30.26
C GLN A 496 17.25 4.06 -29.79
N ARG A 497 18.17 3.79 -28.87
CA ARG A 497 18.43 2.47 -28.28
C ARG A 497 17.82 2.27 -26.90
N ALA A 498 17.14 3.29 -26.38
CA ALA A 498 16.54 3.24 -25.06
C ALA A 498 15.11 2.70 -25.15
N THR A 499 14.77 1.80 -24.23
CA THR A 499 13.39 1.49 -23.87
C THR A 499 13.06 2.24 -22.60
N VAL A 500 12.02 3.06 -22.64
CA VAL A 500 11.56 3.86 -21.49
C VAL A 500 10.07 3.64 -21.32
N GLY A 501 9.66 3.12 -20.16
CA GLY A 501 8.25 2.84 -19.87
C GLY A 501 7.95 2.83 -18.37
N LEU A 502 6.67 2.86 -18.04
CA LEU A 502 6.16 2.89 -16.68
C LEU A 502 4.96 1.97 -16.56
N LEU A 503 5.02 1.04 -15.60
CA LEU A 503 3.85 0.34 -15.10
C LEU A 503 3.33 1.08 -13.86
N ALA A 504 2.04 1.37 -13.81
CA ALA A 504 1.33 1.87 -12.63
C ALA A 504 0.21 0.89 -12.29
N GLY A 505 0.20 0.33 -11.08
CA GLY A 505 -0.80 -0.68 -10.69
C GLY A 505 -1.23 -0.57 -9.23
N ALA A 506 -2.53 -0.76 -9.00
CA ALA A 506 -3.12 -0.83 -7.67
C ALA A 506 -2.91 -2.23 -7.08
N SER A 507 -2.38 -2.33 -5.86
CA SER A 507 -2.10 -3.65 -5.26
C SER A 507 -3.35 -4.43 -4.90
N ASP A 508 -4.49 -3.78 -4.70
CA ASP A 508 -5.82 -4.40 -4.55
C ASP A 508 -6.43 -4.86 -5.88
N GLY A 509 -5.82 -4.43 -6.99
CA GLY A 509 -6.18 -4.70 -8.37
C GLY A 509 -7.41 -3.95 -8.87
N LEU A 510 -7.83 -2.88 -8.17
CA LEU A 510 -8.91 -1.99 -8.56
C LEU A 510 -8.42 -0.54 -8.66
N ASP A 511 -8.34 -0.01 -9.87
CA ASP A 511 -7.93 1.38 -10.11
C ASP A 511 -9.16 2.29 -10.33
N GLY A 512 -9.73 2.77 -9.23
CA GLY A 512 -10.83 3.76 -9.23
C GLY A 512 -12.25 3.17 -9.12
N PRO A 513 -13.27 4.04 -9.02
CA PRO A 513 -14.62 3.67 -8.53
C PRO A 513 -15.50 2.90 -9.53
N ARG A 514 -15.15 2.87 -10.82
CA ARG A 514 -15.87 2.12 -11.88
C ARG A 514 -15.07 0.94 -12.45
N ALA A 515 -14.06 0.50 -11.71
CA ALA A 515 -13.06 -0.54 -12.00
C ALA A 515 -13.29 -1.41 -13.26
N GLY A 516 -12.84 -0.90 -14.41
CA GLY A 516 -12.54 -1.73 -15.59
C GLY A 516 -11.10 -2.25 -15.60
N GLY A 517 -10.21 -1.67 -14.78
CA GLY A 517 -8.78 -1.97 -14.76
C GLY A 517 -8.16 -1.92 -13.36
N GLY A 518 -6.98 -2.51 -13.21
CA GLY A 518 -6.12 -2.46 -12.03
C GLY A 518 -4.90 -1.56 -12.21
N GLY A 519 -4.84 -0.77 -13.29
CA GLY A 519 -3.72 0.09 -13.64
C GLY A 519 -3.40 0.09 -15.14
N ALA A 520 -2.21 0.55 -15.51
CA ALA A 520 -1.78 0.63 -16.90
C ALA A 520 -0.25 0.60 -17.07
N TRP A 521 0.19 0.16 -18.25
CA TRP A 521 1.54 0.33 -18.78
C TRP A 521 1.55 1.48 -19.79
N VAL A 522 2.52 2.37 -19.72
CA VAL A 522 2.76 3.38 -20.77
C VAL A 522 4.22 3.38 -21.17
N GLN A 523 4.49 3.79 -22.40
CA GLN A 523 5.84 3.75 -22.96
C GLN A 523 6.15 5.05 -23.70
N ALA A 524 7.39 5.52 -23.59
CA ALA A 524 7.93 6.62 -24.40
C ALA A 524 8.70 6.11 -25.61
N LEU A 525 9.46 5.02 -25.45
CA LEU A 525 10.39 4.49 -26.45
C LEU A 525 10.46 2.96 -26.36
N PRO A 526 10.66 2.25 -27.49
CA PRO A 526 10.76 2.79 -28.85
C PRO A 526 9.39 3.17 -29.44
N GLU A 527 8.33 2.52 -28.99
CA GLU A 527 6.95 2.76 -29.44
C GLU A 527 6.20 3.59 -28.40
N PRO A 528 5.97 4.89 -28.62
CA PRO A 528 5.31 5.74 -27.64
C PRO A 528 3.81 5.45 -27.54
N THR A 529 3.26 5.60 -26.34
CA THR A 529 1.82 5.46 -26.09
C THR A 529 0.98 6.50 -26.82
N ILE A 530 1.47 7.74 -26.88
CA ILE A 530 0.88 8.86 -27.63
C ILE A 530 1.81 9.18 -28.80
N ARG A 531 1.33 9.04 -30.03
CA ARG A 531 2.11 9.15 -31.28
C ARG A 531 1.78 10.42 -32.06
N THR A 532 0.53 10.85 -32.05
CA THR A 532 0.04 11.96 -32.88
C THR A 532 -0.42 13.16 -32.06
N GLN A 533 -0.49 14.33 -32.69
CA GLN A 533 -1.00 15.53 -32.06
C GLN A 533 -2.48 15.41 -31.66
N ASP A 534 -3.27 14.64 -32.40
CA ASP A 534 -4.69 14.43 -32.10
C ASP A 534 -4.86 13.49 -30.90
N GLU A 535 -4.09 12.40 -30.84
CA GLU A 535 -4.02 11.54 -29.65
C GLU A 535 -3.59 12.34 -28.41
N TYR A 536 -2.62 13.24 -28.54
CA TYR A 536 -2.18 14.10 -27.45
C TYR A 536 -3.29 15.04 -26.95
N ARG A 537 -4.03 15.69 -27.87
CA ARG A 537 -5.17 16.55 -27.50
C ARG A 537 -6.26 15.77 -26.77
N GLU A 538 -6.56 14.55 -27.23
CA GLU A 538 -7.53 13.68 -26.57
C GLU A 538 -7.03 13.18 -25.21
N ALA A 539 -5.74 12.88 -25.07
CA ALA A 539 -5.14 12.47 -23.80
C ALA A 539 -5.23 13.59 -22.76
N ILE A 540 -4.89 14.83 -23.13
CA ILE A 540 -5.01 16.00 -22.24
C ILE A 540 -6.46 16.20 -21.81
N LYS A 541 -7.41 16.08 -22.74
CA LYS A 541 -8.84 16.15 -22.42
C LYS A 541 -9.24 15.05 -21.42
N ALA A 542 -8.81 13.82 -21.64
CA ALA A 542 -9.11 12.70 -20.74
C ALA A 542 -8.51 12.90 -19.34
N VAL A 543 -7.30 13.46 -19.22
CA VAL A 543 -6.71 13.83 -17.93
C VAL A 543 -7.56 14.91 -17.23
N CYS A 544 -7.97 15.97 -17.93
CA CYS A 544 -8.83 17.02 -17.37
C CYS A 544 -10.20 16.48 -16.92
N GLU A 545 -10.79 15.56 -17.69
CA GLU A 545 -12.10 14.98 -17.42
C GLU A 545 -12.04 13.78 -16.46
N THR A 546 -10.85 13.40 -15.98
CA THR A 546 -10.61 12.20 -15.14
C THR A 546 -11.13 10.90 -15.80
N ASP A 547 -10.94 10.80 -17.11
CA ASP A 547 -11.41 9.72 -18.00
C ASP A 547 -10.23 8.92 -18.61
N SER A 548 -9.14 8.80 -17.85
CA SER A 548 -7.88 8.21 -18.30
C SER A 548 -8.01 6.75 -18.73
N TYR A 549 -8.92 5.98 -18.11
CA TYR A 549 -9.14 4.58 -18.47
C TYR A 549 -9.76 4.45 -19.87
N THR A 550 -10.77 5.26 -20.20
CA THR A 550 -11.44 5.21 -21.51
C THR A 550 -10.46 5.53 -22.64
N PHE A 551 -9.59 6.52 -22.44
CA PHE A 551 -8.54 6.85 -23.40
C PHE A 551 -7.61 5.65 -23.63
N LEU A 552 -7.03 5.10 -22.55
CA LEU A 552 -6.09 3.99 -22.63
C LEU A 552 -6.75 2.75 -23.26
N GLN A 553 -7.99 2.44 -22.90
CA GLN A 553 -8.73 1.31 -23.46
C GLN A 553 -9.00 1.47 -24.96
N ARG A 554 -9.26 2.70 -25.43
CA ARG A 554 -9.54 2.99 -26.85
C ARG A 554 -8.27 2.93 -27.70
N TYR A 555 -7.20 3.59 -27.25
CA TYR A 555 -5.99 3.78 -28.06
C TYR A 555 -4.95 2.67 -27.84
N GLN A 556 -4.86 2.10 -26.64
CA GLN A 556 -3.90 1.05 -26.29
C GLN A 556 -4.53 -0.01 -25.36
N PRO A 557 -5.50 -0.80 -25.83
CA PRO A 557 -6.19 -1.79 -24.99
C PRO A 557 -5.26 -2.83 -24.37
N SER A 558 -4.13 -3.14 -25.01
CA SER A 558 -3.15 -4.07 -24.46
C SER A 558 -2.42 -3.48 -23.25
N SER A 559 -2.32 -2.15 -23.14
CA SER A 559 -1.62 -1.44 -22.07
C SER A 559 -2.39 -1.41 -20.75
N VAL A 560 -3.69 -1.67 -20.76
CA VAL A 560 -4.53 -1.70 -19.56
C VAL A 560 -4.30 -2.99 -18.78
N ILE A 561 -4.06 -2.87 -17.47
CA ILE A 561 -4.06 -4.01 -16.55
C ILE A 561 -5.51 -4.31 -16.21
N LYS A 562 -5.97 -5.54 -16.46
CA LYS A 562 -7.35 -5.93 -16.15
C LYS A 562 -7.63 -5.84 -14.65
N SER A 563 -8.84 -5.42 -14.29
CA SER A 563 -9.29 -5.45 -12.90
C SER A 563 -9.33 -6.88 -12.38
N ARG A 564 -8.89 -7.08 -11.14
CA ARG A 564 -9.01 -8.33 -10.40
C ARG A 564 -8.85 -8.05 -8.91
N LEU A 565 -9.54 -8.79 -8.06
CA LEU A 565 -9.25 -8.75 -6.62
C LEU A 565 -8.01 -9.59 -6.34
N THR A 566 -7.05 -9.02 -5.62
CA THR A 566 -5.76 -9.67 -5.31
C THR A 566 -5.71 -10.30 -3.92
N GLY A 567 -6.68 -10.00 -3.05
CA GLY A 567 -6.71 -10.47 -1.66
C GLY A 567 -5.74 -9.74 -0.72
N THR A 568 -5.24 -8.58 -1.14
CA THR A 568 -4.37 -7.69 -0.33
C THR A 568 -4.58 -6.23 -0.73
N ASN A 569 -4.11 -5.30 0.10
CA ASN A 569 -4.00 -3.89 -0.25
C ASN A 569 -2.84 -3.29 0.54
N VAL A 570 -1.82 -2.86 -0.18
CA VAL A 570 -0.64 -2.14 0.34
C VAL A 570 -0.37 -0.90 -0.51
N MET A 571 -1.44 -0.21 -0.94
CA MET A 571 -1.42 0.99 -1.79
C MET A 571 -0.98 0.71 -3.25
N ASP A 572 -0.51 1.73 -3.96
CA ASP A 572 -0.15 1.65 -5.38
C ASP A 572 1.35 1.32 -5.55
N ILE A 573 1.69 0.64 -6.65
CA ILE A 573 3.05 0.25 -7.04
C ILE A 573 3.33 0.75 -8.45
N PHE A 574 4.45 1.44 -8.64
CA PHE A 574 4.90 1.98 -9.91
C PHE A 574 6.31 1.47 -10.24
N LEU A 575 6.49 0.93 -11.45
CA LEU A 575 7.75 0.39 -11.94
C LEU A 575 8.16 1.11 -13.22
N GLY A 576 9.13 2.03 -13.10
CA GLY A 576 9.69 2.79 -14.22
C GLY A 576 10.92 2.11 -14.78
N LEU A 577 10.85 1.61 -16.01
CA LEU A 577 11.96 0.92 -16.67
C LEU A 577 12.69 1.85 -17.64
N VAL A 578 14.01 1.89 -17.52
CA VAL A 578 14.93 2.47 -18.50
C VAL A 578 15.95 1.41 -18.87
N PHE A 579 15.99 1.00 -20.12
CA PHE A 579 16.88 -0.07 -20.59
C PHE A 579 17.57 0.33 -21.90
N ILE A 580 18.88 0.13 -21.98
CA ILE A 580 19.69 0.44 -23.16
C ILE A 580 20.07 -0.88 -23.83
N ASP A 581 19.59 -1.08 -25.07
CA ASP A 581 20.03 -2.20 -25.89
C ASP A 581 21.30 -1.82 -26.66
N ASN A 582 22.39 -2.53 -26.37
CA ASN A 582 23.71 -2.30 -26.97
C ASN A 582 24.04 -3.30 -28.08
N GLN A 583 23.11 -4.17 -28.51
CA GLN A 583 23.39 -5.07 -29.62
C GLN A 583 23.44 -4.31 -30.95
N LYS A 584 24.61 -4.34 -31.59
CA LYS A 584 24.81 -4.01 -33.02
C LYS A 584 24.86 -5.29 -33.83
#